data_AF-A0A351YYI5-F1
#
_entry.id   AF-A0A351YYI5-F1
#
_cell.length_a   1.000
_cell.length_b   1.000
_cell.length_c   1.000
_cell.angle_alpha   90.00
_cell.angle_beta   90.00
_cell.angle_gamma   90.00
#
_symmetry.space_group_name_H-M   'P 1'
#
loop_
_entity.id
_entity.type
_entity.pdbx_description
1 polymer ?
#
loop_
_entity_poly.entity_id
_entity_poly.type
_entity_poly.pdbx_seq_one_letter_code
_entity_poly.pdbx_strand_id
1 'polypeptide(L)'
;MKRYCTNCQKEYDFTIKSMQDMESLVCPVCGSKVDKDSRAPEYKEVSAGSNKTANAIGNAVSCLFTLNYMFYISVSIVAVVAYYFNLDKLLYTMTGISLGLFLIQFFTGSYTFRSGIIFLPIGAATGYFLLKSIRGACFGIAIVFILRHLIRDLIMRLIMKLLELAGALGK
;
A
#
# COMPACT_ATOMS: atom_id res chain seq x y z
N MET A 1 6.14 38.58 25.67
CA MET A 1 5.18 37.72 24.95
C MET A 1 5.89 37.02 23.80
N LYS A 2 5.73 35.70 23.65
CA LYS A 2 6.38 34.97 22.55
C LYS A 2 5.65 35.20 21.23
N ARG A 3 6.37 35.64 20.20
CA ARG A 3 5.83 35.76 18.84
C ARG A 3 6.73 35.08 17.83
N TYR A 4 6.12 34.45 16.84
CA TYR A 4 6.82 33.71 15.80
C TYR A 4 7.21 34.64 14.66
N CYS A 5 8.49 34.69 14.32
CA CYS A 5 8.95 35.35 13.10
C CYS A 5 8.91 34.34 11.96
N THR A 6 8.08 34.58 10.93
CA THR A 6 7.99 33.72 9.74
C THR A 6 9.29 33.62 8.96
N ASN A 7 10.11 34.68 8.98
CA ASN A 7 11.41 34.70 8.30
C ASN A 7 12.50 33.90 9.05
N CYS A 8 12.52 33.98 10.38
CA CYS A 8 13.52 33.27 11.19
C CYS A 8 13.05 31.88 11.66
N GLN A 9 11.78 31.55 11.43
CA GLN A 9 11.09 30.34 11.90
C GLN A 9 11.30 30.06 13.40
N LYS A 10 11.39 31.12 14.21
CA LYS A 10 11.67 31.04 15.66
C LYS A 10 10.73 31.95 16.43
N GLU A 11 10.45 31.53 17.66
CA GLU A 11 9.75 32.37 18.63
C GLU A 11 10.75 33.25 19.37
N TYR A 12 10.40 34.53 19.50
CA TYR A 12 11.16 35.49 20.29
C TYR A 12 10.26 36.07 21.37
N ASP A 13 10.84 36.31 22.55
CA ASP A 13 10.13 36.98 23.63
C ASP A 13 10.22 38.49 23.45
N PHE A 14 9.09 39.12 23.13
CA PHE A 14 9.00 40.56 22.98
C PHE A 14 8.60 41.20 24.31
N THR A 15 9.45 42.08 24.82
CA THR A 15 9.17 42.92 25.99
C THR A 15 8.60 44.25 25.51
N ILE A 16 7.29 44.48 25.70
CA ILE A 16 6.65 45.75 25.34
C ILE A 16 7.04 46.78 26.40
N LYS A 17 7.78 47.83 26.02
CA LYS A 17 8.15 48.93 26.93
C LYS A 17 7.09 50.03 26.97
N SER A 18 6.33 50.24 25.91
CA SER A 18 5.22 51.20 25.87
C SER A 18 4.08 50.75 24.95
N MET A 19 2.86 51.26 25.19
CA MET A 19 1.67 50.96 24.36
C MET A 19 1.82 51.38 22.88
N GLN A 20 2.72 52.33 22.58
CA GLN A 20 3.02 52.75 21.21
C GLN A 20 3.82 51.72 20.41
N ASP A 21 4.57 50.84 21.09
CA ASP A 21 5.39 49.80 20.45
C ASP A 21 4.58 48.58 19.98
N MET A 22 3.27 48.56 20.24
CA MET A 22 2.43 47.45 19.82
C MET A 22 2.34 47.35 18.29
N GLU A 23 2.25 48.47 17.56
CA GLU A 23 1.90 48.50 16.13
C GLU A 23 2.95 47.93 15.17
N SER A 24 4.20 47.79 15.61
CA SER A 24 5.25 47.18 14.78
C SER A 24 6.23 46.39 15.62
N LEU A 25 5.91 45.12 15.89
CA LEU A 25 6.88 44.20 16.46
C LEU A 25 7.93 43.90 15.39
N VAL A 26 9.18 44.25 15.63
CA VAL A 26 10.27 44.02 14.68
C VAL A 26 11.14 42.88 15.19
N CYS A 27 11.36 41.85 14.38
CA CYS A 27 12.21 40.72 14.75
C CYS A 27 13.64 41.21 15.06
N PRO A 28 14.22 40.89 16.23
CA PRO A 28 15.53 41.39 16.64
C PRO A 28 16.70 40.85 15.80
N VAL A 29 16.46 39.81 14.99
CA VAL A 29 17.51 39.14 14.18
C VAL A 29 17.46 39.55 12.72
N CYS A 30 16.28 39.57 12.10
CA CYS A 30 16.14 39.85 10.67
C CYS A 30 15.54 41.23 10.35
N GLY A 31 15.15 42.02 11.36
CA GLY A 31 14.56 43.35 11.16
C GLY A 31 13.19 43.35 10.47
N SER A 32 12.62 42.17 10.19
CA SER A 32 11.31 42.04 9.56
C SER A 32 10.19 42.37 10.54
N LYS A 33 9.11 43.00 10.05
CA LYS A 33 7.88 43.22 10.83
C LYS A 33 7.21 41.86 11.11
N VAL A 34 6.87 41.62 12.36
CA VAL A 34 6.18 40.43 12.87
C VAL A 34 4.76 40.83 13.21
N ASP A 35 3.79 40.09 12.69
CA ASP A 35 2.38 40.34 12.95
C ASP A 35 2.08 40.16 14.46
N LYS A 36 1.21 41.03 15.00
CA LYS A 36 0.72 40.97 16.38
C LYS A 36 0.05 39.63 16.67
N ASP A 37 -0.55 38.99 15.67
CA ASP A 37 -1.23 37.70 15.83
C ASP A 37 -0.39 36.50 15.40
N SER A 38 0.89 36.71 15.07
CA SER A 38 1.79 35.63 14.67
C SER A 38 2.05 34.67 15.82
N ARG A 39 1.46 33.48 15.73
CA ARG A 39 1.72 32.32 16.59
C ARG A 39 2.59 31.35 15.82
N ALA A 40 3.45 30.60 16.52
CA ALA A 40 4.07 29.45 15.87
C ALA A 40 2.94 28.57 15.33
N PRO A 41 3.05 28.07 14.08
CA PRO A 41 2.10 27.10 13.60
C PRO A 41 2.03 25.97 14.63
N GLU A 42 0.82 25.57 15.06
CA GLU A 42 0.63 24.36 15.85
C GLU A 42 1.02 23.17 14.97
N TYR A 43 2.33 22.98 14.79
CA TYR A 43 2.85 21.69 14.42
C TYR A 43 2.55 20.84 15.65
N LYS A 44 1.47 20.05 15.57
CA LYS A 44 1.34 18.86 16.41
C LYS A 44 2.68 18.15 16.25
N GLU A 45 3.49 18.16 17.30
CA GLU A 45 4.66 17.32 17.43
C GLU A 45 4.15 15.88 17.31
N VAL A 46 4.10 15.40 16.06
CA VAL A 46 4.09 13.99 15.77
C VAL A 46 5.45 13.53 16.22
N SER A 47 5.48 13.10 17.48
CA SER A 47 6.56 12.40 18.13
C SER A 47 7.34 11.54 17.14
N ALA A 48 8.62 11.91 16.98
CA ALA A 48 9.73 11.05 16.61
C ALA A 48 9.48 10.01 15.48
N GLY A 49 9.70 10.43 14.24
CA GLY A 49 10.79 9.89 13.41
C GLY A 49 10.76 8.45 12.85
N SER A 50 9.93 7.52 13.33
CA SER A 50 9.93 6.13 12.82
C SER A 50 8.62 5.70 12.15
N ASN A 51 7.49 6.32 12.50
CA ASN A 51 6.17 5.85 12.05
C ASN A 51 5.68 6.44 10.72
N LYS A 52 6.13 7.63 10.29
CA LYS A 52 5.71 8.20 8.99
C LYS A 52 6.37 7.47 7.81
N THR A 53 7.65 7.14 7.93
CA THR A 53 8.36 6.36 6.90
C THR A 53 7.87 4.92 6.89
N ALA A 54 7.67 4.29 8.05
CA ALA A 54 7.10 2.95 8.12
C ALA A 54 5.65 2.88 7.60
N ASN A 55 4.81 3.89 7.87
CA ASN A 55 3.46 3.96 7.30
C ASN A 55 3.45 4.33 5.82
N ALA A 56 4.37 5.18 5.33
CA ALA A 56 4.49 5.51 3.92
C ALA A 56 5.04 4.32 3.11
N ILE A 57 6.06 3.63 3.63
CA ILE A 57 6.58 2.38 3.08
C ILE A 57 5.52 1.30 3.18
N GLY A 58 4.84 1.17 4.32
CA GLY A 58 3.72 0.24 4.53
C GLY A 58 2.58 0.48 3.55
N ASN A 59 2.22 1.74 3.28
CA ASN A 59 1.22 2.09 2.27
C ASN A 59 1.72 1.85 0.85
N ALA A 60 2.98 2.17 0.53
CA ALA A 60 3.53 1.93 -0.80
C ALA A 60 3.64 0.44 -1.11
N VAL A 61 4.09 -0.35 -0.13
CA VAL A 61 4.19 -1.81 -0.18
C VAL A 61 2.78 -2.43 -0.23
N SER A 62 1.84 -1.96 0.59
CA SER A 62 0.44 -2.37 0.54
C SER A 62 -0.20 -2.02 -0.81
N CYS A 63 0.05 -0.83 -1.35
CA CYS A 63 -0.49 -0.38 -2.63
C CYS A 63 0.09 -1.17 -3.82
N LEU A 64 1.41 -1.45 -3.81
CA LEU A 64 2.07 -2.33 -4.77
C LEU A 64 1.54 -3.77 -4.68
N PHE A 65 1.32 -4.29 -3.49
CA PHE A 65 0.72 -5.62 -3.30
C PHE A 65 -0.75 -5.65 -3.71
N THR A 66 -1.48 -4.55 -3.53
CA THR A 66 -2.91 -4.43 -3.87
C THR A 66 -3.09 -4.29 -5.38
N LEU A 67 -2.26 -3.50 -6.07
CA LEU A 67 -2.26 -3.36 -7.52
C LEU A 67 -1.90 -4.68 -8.22
N ASN A 68 -0.84 -5.36 -7.78
CA ASN A 68 -0.50 -6.68 -8.32
C ASN A 68 -1.60 -7.72 -8.05
N TYR A 69 -2.16 -7.71 -6.85
CA TYR A 69 -3.26 -8.60 -6.47
C TYR A 69 -4.51 -8.41 -7.31
N MET A 70 -5.01 -7.17 -7.42
CA MET A 70 -6.23 -6.86 -8.15
C MET A 70 -6.06 -7.27 -9.61
N PHE A 71 -4.87 -7.00 -10.18
CA PHE A 71 -4.56 -7.42 -11.53
C PHE A 71 -4.70 -8.94 -11.72
N TYR A 72 -4.05 -9.77 -10.89
CA TYR A 72 -4.14 -11.23 -11.05
C TYR A 72 -5.56 -11.76 -10.88
N ILE A 73 -6.32 -11.25 -9.91
CA ILE A 73 -7.71 -11.66 -9.71
C ILE A 73 -8.57 -11.26 -10.91
N SER A 74 -8.50 -10.00 -11.34
CA SER A 74 -9.33 -9.52 -12.45
C SER A 74 -9.03 -10.27 -13.74
N VAL A 75 -7.75 -10.46 -14.07
CA VAL A 75 -7.33 -11.19 -15.28
C VAL A 75 -7.73 -12.67 -15.18
N SER A 76 -7.63 -13.30 -14.01
CA SER A 76 -8.01 -14.70 -13.83
C SER A 76 -9.53 -14.91 -13.88
N ILE A 77 -10.33 -13.96 -13.37
CA ILE A 77 -11.79 -13.99 -13.51
C ILE A 77 -12.17 -13.87 -15.00
N VAL A 78 -11.54 -12.94 -15.74
CA VAL A 78 -11.77 -12.81 -17.19
C VAL A 78 -11.38 -14.10 -17.92
N ALA A 79 -10.29 -14.75 -17.53
CA ALA A 79 -9.89 -16.05 -18.09
C ALA A 79 -10.92 -17.15 -17.80
N VAL A 80 -11.46 -17.23 -16.57
CA VAL A 80 -12.53 -18.16 -16.21
C VAL A 80 -13.79 -17.90 -17.04
N VAL A 81 -14.20 -16.64 -17.18
CA VAL A 81 -15.34 -16.25 -18.01
C VAL A 81 -15.10 -16.63 -19.47
N ALA A 82 -13.91 -16.35 -20.01
CA ALA A 82 -13.53 -16.72 -21.38
C ALA A 82 -13.62 -18.24 -21.63
N TYR A 83 -13.28 -19.05 -20.64
CA TYR A 83 -13.43 -20.51 -20.71
C TYR A 83 -14.91 -20.91 -20.85
N TYR A 84 -15.82 -20.35 -20.03
CA TYR A 84 -17.26 -20.62 -20.12
C TYR A 84 -17.87 -20.19 -21.47
N PHE A 85 -17.43 -19.06 -22.02
CA PHE A 85 -17.88 -18.57 -23.33
C PHE A 85 -17.14 -19.21 -24.52
N ASN A 86 -16.27 -20.20 -24.29
CA ASN A 86 -15.47 -20.86 -25.33
C ASN A 86 -14.59 -19.91 -26.17
N LEU A 87 -14.16 -18.78 -25.58
CA LEU A 87 -13.29 -17.79 -26.22
C LEU A 87 -11.81 -18.15 -26.02
N ASP A 88 -11.33 -19.13 -26.79
CA ASP A 88 -9.96 -19.67 -26.73
C ASP A 88 -8.86 -18.63 -26.68
N LYS A 89 -8.91 -17.71 -27.65
CA LYS A 89 -7.85 -16.69 -27.82
C LYS A 89 -7.73 -15.86 -26.55
N LEU A 90 -8.87 -15.47 -25.98
CA LEU A 90 -8.91 -14.67 -24.76
C LEU A 90 -8.39 -15.45 -23.55
N LEU A 91 -8.77 -16.73 -23.41
CA LEU A 91 -8.26 -17.61 -22.36
C LEU A 91 -6.73 -17.73 -22.41
N TYR A 92 -6.17 -18.06 -23.58
CA TYR A 92 -4.74 -18.23 -23.73
C TYR A 92 -3.97 -16.91 -23.51
N THR A 93 -4.47 -15.79 -24.01
CA THR A 93 -3.84 -14.48 -23.80
C THR A 93 -3.84 -14.11 -22.31
N MET A 94 -4.96 -14.26 -21.61
CA MET A 94 -5.06 -13.89 -20.19
C MET A 94 -4.23 -14.81 -19.29
N THR A 95 -4.22 -16.12 -19.58
CA THR A 95 -3.34 -17.07 -18.91
C THR A 95 -1.87 -16.74 -19.17
N GLY A 96 -1.50 -16.41 -20.41
CA GLY A 96 -0.14 -16.04 -20.80
C GLY A 96 0.35 -14.75 -20.14
N ILE A 97 -0.47 -13.70 -20.09
CA ILE A 97 -0.16 -12.45 -19.40
C ILE A 97 0.05 -12.70 -17.91
N SER A 98 -0.83 -13.49 -17.28
CA SER A 98 -0.73 -13.83 -15.86
C SER A 98 0.54 -14.61 -15.55
N LEU A 99 0.88 -15.62 -16.37
CA LEU A 99 2.11 -16.39 -16.23
C LEU A 99 3.36 -15.54 -16.49
N GLY A 100 3.34 -14.68 -17.52
CA GLY A 100 4.47 -13.81 -17.86
C GLY A 100 4.78 -12.82 -16.76
N LEU A 101 3.75 -12.12 -16.25
CA LEU A 101 3.92 -11.21 -15.11
C LEU A 101 4.34 -11.96 -13.84
N PHE A 102 3.83 -13.18 -13.62
CA PHE A 102 4.26 -14.02 -12.52
C PHE A 102 5.74 -14.39 -12.64
N LEU A 103 6.21 -14.77 -13.82
CA LEU A 103 7.63 -15.08 -14.02
C LEU A 103 8.52 -13.85 -13.83
N ILE A 104 8.14 -12.70 -14.39
CA ILE A 104 8.89 -11.45 -14.22
C ILE A 104 9.01 -11.11 -12.73
N GLN A 105 7.89 -11.14 -11.99
CA GLN A 105 7.88 -10.84 -10.56
C GLN A 105 8.66 -11.85 -9.72
N PHE A 106 8.76 -13.10 -10.19
CA PHE A 106 9.56 -14.12 -9.55
C PHE A 106 11.05 -13.83 -9.72
N PHE A 107 11.50 -13.51 -10.92
CA PHE A 107 12.89 -13.17 -11.19
C PHE A 107 13.32 -11.84 -10.54
N THR A 108 12.43 -10.85 -10.43
CA THR A 108 12.73 -9.58 -9.76
C THR A 108 12.67 -9.67 -8.23
N GLY A 109 12.39 -10.85 -7.65
CA GLY A 109 12.32 -11.05 -6.20
C GLY A 109 11.18 -10.28 -5.52
N SER A 110 10.25 -9.73 -6.30
CA SER A 110 9.13 -8.91 -5.79
C SER A 110 7.97 -9.77 -5.25
N TYR A 111 8.09 -11.09 -5.32
CA TYR A 111 7.10 -12.02 -4.77
C TYR A 111 7.27 -12.25 -3.27
N THR A 112 6.26 -11.83 -2.51
CA THR A 112 6.13 -12.13 -1.07
C THR A 112 5.89 -13.61 -0.75
N PHE A 113 5.40 -14.40 -1.71
CA PHE A 113 5.06 -15.81 -1.49
C PHE A 113 5.68 -16.72 -2.56
N ARG A 114 6.86 -17.28 -2.27
CA ARG A 114 7.56 -18.28 -3.10
C ARG A 114 6.77 -19.59 -3.27
N SER A 115 5.84 -19.88 -2.37
CA SER A 115 5.00 -21.10 -2.43
C SER A 115 4.12 -21.18 -3.68
N GLY A 116 3.80 -20.05 -4.32
CA GLY A 116 2.94 -20.00 -5.52
C GLY A 116 3.49 -20.77 -6.74
N ILE A 117 4.80 -21.01 -6.78
CA ILE A 117 5.49 -21.70 -7.89
C ILE A 117 5.09 -23.17 -7.96
N ILE A 118 4.81 -23.79 -6.83
CA ILE A 118 4.46 -25.22 -6.77
C ILE A 118 2.99 -25.42 -7.16
N PHE A 119 2.11 -24.48 -6.78
CA PHE A 119 0.68 -24.59 -7.04
C PHE A 119 0.31 -24.38 -8.52
N LEU A 120 1.05 -23.56 -9.26
CA LEU A 120 0.81 -23.32 -10.69
C LEU A 120 0.89 -24.58 -11.59
N PRO A 121 1.99 -25.35 -11.57
CA PRO A 121 2.07 -26.59 -12.34
C PRO A 121 1.10 -27.65 -11.84
N ILE A 122 0.80 -27.70 -10.54
CA ILE A 122 -0.25 -28.58 -10.00
C ILE A 122 -1.61 -28.20 -10.58
N GLY A 123 -1.98 -26.91 -10.58
CA GLY A 123 -3.23 -26.44 -11.17
C GLY A 123 -3.35 -26.75 -12.65
N ALA A 124 -2.27 -26.53 -13.41
CA ALA A 124 -2.22 -26.88 -14.82
C ALA A 124 -2.42 -28.39 -15.04
N ALA A 125 -1.71 -29.23 -14.27
CA ALA A 125 -1.81 -30.68 -14.36
C ALA A 125 -3.20 -31.19 -13.97
N THR A 126 -3.78 -30.69 -12.87
CA THR A 126 -5.14 -31.05 -12.43
C THR A 126 -6.18 -30.62 -13.47
N GLY A 127 -6.07 -29.40 -13.99
CA GLY A 127 -6.96 -28.90 -15.04
C GLY A 127 -6.88 -29.71 -16.33
N TYR A 128 -5.66 -30.09 -16.75
CA TYR A 128 -5.46 -30.95 -17.91
C TYR A 128 -6.01 -32.36 -17.69
N PHE A 129 -5.78 -32.95 -16.51
CA PHE A 129 -6.23 -34.32 -16.20
C PHE A 129 -7.75 -34.44 -16.15
N LEU A 130 -8.44 -33.46 -15.55
CA LEU A 130 -9.90 -33.46 -15.42
C LEU A 130 -10.61 -33.17 -16.75
N LEU A 131 -10.07 -32.25 -17.56
CA LEU A 131 -10.74 -31.73 -18.76
C LEU A 131 -10.11 -32.24 -20.07
N LYS A 132 -9.06 -33.07 -19.98
CA LYS A 132 -8.32 -33.70 -21.10
C LYS A 132 -8.00 -32.76 -22.26
N SER A 133 -7.71 -31.49 -21.97
CA SER A 133 -7.51 -30.45 -22.97
C SER A 133 -6.56 -29.35 -22.48
N ILE A 134 -5.88 -28.71 -23.42
CA ILE A 134 -5.00 -27.56 -23.14
C ILE A 134 -5.80 -26.39 -22.55
N ARG A 135 -7.05 -26.18 -23.02
CA ARG A 135 -8.01 -25.24 -22.43
C ARG A 135 -8.21 -25.49 -20.94
N GLY A 136 -8.33 -26.76 -20.56
CA GLY A 136 -8.46 -27.18 -19.17
C GLY A 136 -7.23 -26.86 -18.32
N ALA A 137 -6.03 -26.98 -18.87
CA ALA A 137 -4.80 -26.58 -18.20
C ALA A 137 -4.77 -25.07 -17.91
N CYS A 138 -5.14 -24.25 -18.90
CA CYS A 138 -5.21 -22.79 -18.75
C CYS A 138 -6.27 -22.36 -17.74
N PHE A 139 -7.43 -23.04 -17.72
CA PHE A 139 -8.46 -22.85 -16.72
C PHE A 139 -7.98 -23.21 -15.31
N GLY A 140 -7.29 -24.35 -15.16
CA GLY A 140 -6.70 -24.77 -13.88
C GLY A 140 -5.69 -23.75 -13.32
N ILE A 141 -4.87 -23.16 -14.20
CA ILE A 141 -3.95 -22.07 -13.84
C ILE A 141 -4.71 -20.84 -13.32
N ALA A 142 -5.77 -20.41 -14.03
CA ALA A 142 -6.59 -19.27 -13.61
C ALA A 142 -7.26 -19.51 -12.24
N ILE A 143 -7.74 -20.72 -11.98
CA ILE A 143 -8.29 -21.11 -10.68
C ILE A 143 -7.22 -21.03 -9.58
N VAL A 144 -6.00 -21.52 -9.83
CA VAL A 144 -4.92 -21.43 -8.84
C VAL A 144 -4.58 -19.98 -8.51
N PHE A 145 -4.55 -19.09 -9.50
CA PHE A 145 -4.37 -17.67 -9.24
C PHE A 145 -5.48 -17.11 -8.35
N ILE A 146 -6.75 -17.43 -8.61
CA ILE A 146 -7.87 -16.98 -7.77
C ILE A 146 -7.75 -17.54 -6.34
N LEU A 147 -7.58 -18.86 -6.20
CA LEU A 147 -7.50 -19.54 -4.91
C LEU A 147 -6.32 -19.04 -4.07
N ARG A 148 -5.15 -18.86 -4.68
CA ARG A 148 -3.97 -18.32 -3.99
C ARG A 148 -4.27 -16.97 -3.36
N HIS A 149 -4.92 -16.08 -4.10
CA HIS A 149 -5.21 -14.74 -3.62
C HIS A 149 -6.35 -14.74 -2.58
N LEU A 150 -7.36 -15.59 -2.72
CA LEU A 150 -8.40 -15.81 -1.69
C LEU A 150 -7.81 -16.34 -0.38
N ILE A 151 -6.94 -17.35 -0.44
CA ILE A 151 -6.28 -17.92 0.75
C ILE A 151 -5.44 -16.85 1.45
N ARG A 152 -4.70 -16.03 0.69
CA ARG A 152 -3.92 -14.92 1.24
C ARG A 152 -4.81 -13.94 2.01
N ASP A 153 -5.94 -13.54 1.44
CA ASP A 153 -6.85 -12.60 2.09
C ASP A 153 -7.49 -13.19 3.34
N LEU A 154 -7.81 -14.49 3.31
CA LEU A 154 -8.33 -15.22 4.45
C LEU A 154 -7.29 -15.26 5.58
N ILE A 155 -6.01 -15.57 5.26
CA ILE A 155 -4.90 -15.55 6.22
C ILE A 155 -4.67 -14.14 6.78
N MET A 156 -4.67 -13.11 5.95
CA MET A 156 -4.47 -11.73 6.40
C MET A 156 -5.59 -11.25 7.33
N ARG A 157 -6.85 -11.59 7.02
CA ARG A 157 -7.97 -11.34 7.93
C ARG A 157 -7.83 -12.12 9.24
N LEU A 158 -7.34 -13.36 9.18
CA LEU A 158 -7.09 -14.19 10.35
C LEU A 158 -6.00 -13.58 11.24
N ILE A 159 -4.90 -13.10 10.65
CA ILE A 159 -3.82 -12.43 11.36
C ILE A 159 -4.32 -11.14 12.02
N MET A 160 -5.11 -10.31 11.33
CA MET A 160 -5.66 -9.09 11.92
C MET A 160 -6.61 -9.40 13.08
N LYS A 161 -7.49 -10.40 12.94
CA LYS A 161 -8.35 -10.85 14.05
C LYS A 161 -7.55 -11.40 15.23
N LEU A 162 -6.47 -12.13 14.98
CA LEU A 162 -5.59 -12.64 16.03
C LEU A 162 -4.85 -11.50 16.75
N LEU A 163 -4.41 -10.47 16.03
CA LEU A 163 -3.78 -9.28 16.60
C LEU A 163 -4.77 -8.45 17.43
N GLU A 164 -6.02 -8.30 16.99
CA GLU A 164 -7.08 -7.65 17.76
C GLU A 164 -7.38 -8.42 19.06
N LEU A 165 -7.47 -9.75 19.00
CA LEU A 165 -7.65 -10.60 20.19
C LEU A 165 -6.45 -10.53 21.13
N ALA A 166 -5.22 -10.55 20.62
CA ALA A 166 -4.01 -10.43 21.42
C ALA A 166 -3.86 -9.03 22.05
N GLY A 167 -4.25 -7.98 21.33
CA GLY A 167 -4.29 -6.61 21.85
C GLY A 167 -5.40 -6.38 22.88
N ALA A 168 -6.50 -7.13 22.80
CA ALA A 168 -7.56 -7.14 23.80
C ALA A 168 -7.21 -7.92 25.08
N LEU A 169 -6.34 -8.95 24.98
CA LEU A 169 -5.81 -9.72 26.12
C LEU A 169 -4.65 -9.02 26.85
N GLY A 170 -4.11 -7.94 26.30
CA GLY A 170 -3.03 -7.13 26.89
C GLY A 170 -3.50 -5.93 27.73
N LYS A 171 -4.79 -5.84 28.05
CA LYS A 171 -5.38 -4.83 28.95
C LYS A 171 -6.05 -5.47 30.14
#